data_AF-A0A545TA68-F1
#
_entry.id   AF-A0A545TA68-F1
#
_cell.length_a   1.000
_cell.length_b   1.000
_cell.length_c   1.000
_cell.angle_alpha   90.00
_cell.angle_beta   90.00
_cell.angle_gamma   90.00
#
_symmetry.space_group_name_H-M   'P 1'
#
loop_
_entity.id
_entity.type
_entity.pdbx_description
1 polymer ?
#
loop_
_entity_poly.entity_id
_entity_poly.type
_entity_poly.pdbx_seq_one_letter_code
_entity_poly.pdbx_strand_id
1 'polypeptide(L)'
;MNKHLLIVLIMLTSSGVSYSSNVLKDPTIQRGDFTTEERDKIIQQVNSLGTKESVCVRQFYRSYQKSLFDYCEANGNGSSVGGDCEHIAYAWSLHSAVTVQAFRHCDIELNQSLKKDDKSKSAS
;
A
#
# COMPACT_ATOMS: atom_id res chain seq x y z
N MET A 1 15.63 63.26 -35.23
CA MET A 1 15.35 63.28 -33.78
C MET A 1 14.09 62.46 -33.52
N ASN A 2 14.05 61.74 -32.40
CA ASN A 2 13.07 60.72 -31.97
C ASN A 2 13.29 59.33 -32.57
N LYS A 3 13.18 58.24 -31.83
CA LYS A 3 13.36 57.89 -30.40
C LYS A 3 13.15 56.36 -30.44
N HIS A 4 14.01 55.62 -29.74
CA HIS A 4 13.99 54.16 -29.61
C HIS A 4 12.60 53.51 -29.68
N LEU A 5 12.46 52.47 -30.49
CA LEU A 5 11.53 51.39 -30.18
C LEU A 5 12.19 50.05 -30.54
N LEU A 6 12.97 49.56 -29.59
CA LEU A 6 13.43 48.18 -29.49
C LEU A 6 12.20 47.31 -29.21
N ILE A 7 11.69 46.62 -30.21
CA ILE A 7 10.66 45.60 -30.02
C ILE A 7 11.38 44.29 -29.69
N VAL A 8 11.57 44.07 -28.39
CA VAL A 8 11.97 42.78 -27.82
C VAL A 8 10.74 41.87 -27.89
N LEU A 9 10.68 41.01 -28.90
CA LEU A 9 9.62 40.00 -29.03
C LEU A 9 10.05 38.79 -28.18
N ILE A 10 9.49 38.76 -26.97
CA ILE A 10 9.67 37.73 -25.96
C ILE A 10 9.22 36.38 -26.56
N MET A 11 10.15 35.45 -26.71
CA MET A 11 9.84 34.05 -26.95
C MET A 11 9.11 33.50 -25.73
N LEU A 12 7.78 33.46 -25.80
CA LEU A 12 6.95 32.61 -24.95
C LEU A 12 7.22 31.16 -25.35
N THR A 13 8.29 30.58 -24.82
CA THR A 13 8.43 29.13 -24.76
C THR A 13 7.29 28.63 -23.88
N SER A 14 6.24 28.12 -24.52
CA SER A 14 5.23 27.29 -23.90
C SER A 14 5.89 25.99 -23.43
N SER A 15 6.60 26.08 -22.31
CA SER A 15 6.95 24.93 -21.50
C SER A 15 5.62 24.36 -21.04
N GLY A 16 5.11 23.37 -21.79
CA GLY A 16 4.02 22.53 -21.36
C GLY A 16 4.44 21.84 -20.07
N VAL A 17 4.15 22.48 -18.94
CA VAL A 17 4.22 21.82 -17.65
C VAL A 17 3.06 20.84 -17.66
N SER A 18 3.32 19.62 -18.13
CA SER A 18 2.45 18.49 -17.90
C SER A 18 2.39 18.31 -16.39
N TYR A 19 1.41 18.95 -15.75
CA TYR A 19 1.00 18.61 -14.39
C TYR A 19 0.43 17.20 -14.48
N SER A 20 1.33 16.21 -14.41
CA SER A 20 0.95 14.83 -14.14
C SER A 20 0.42 14.85 -12.72
N SER A 21 -0.90 14.96 -12.58
CA SER A 21 -1.60 14.73 -11.32
C SER A 21 -1.18 13.34 -10.86
N ASN A 22 -0.24 13.27 -9.91
CA ASN A 22 0.15 12.05 -9.23
C ASN A 22 -1.06 11.58 -8.42
N VAL A 23 -2.01 10.93 -9.08
CA VAL A 23 -3.09 10.22 -8.40
C VAL A 23 -2.41 9.08 -7.65
N LEU A 24 -2.30 9.22 -6.34
CA LEU A 24 -1.81 8.13 -5.49
C LEU A 24 -2.74 6.94 -5.70
N LYS A 25 -2.15 5.81 -6.10
CA LYS A 25 -2.89 4.56 -6.24
C LYS A 25 -3.27 4.06 -4.85
N ASP A 26 -4.52 3.62 -4.69
CA ASP A 26 -4.97 2.98 -3.45
C ASP A 26 -4.09 1.76 -3.12
N PRO A 27 -3.35 1.79 -2.00
CA PRO A 27 -2.46 0.71 -1.62
C PRO A 27 -3.17 -0.40 -0.86
N THR A 28 -4.48 -0.28 -0.59
CA THR A 28 -5.22 -1.20 0.28
C THR A 28 -5.11 -2.65 -0.16
N ILE A 29 -4.62 -3.50 0.74
CA ILE A 29 -4.68 -4.96 0.60
C ILE A 29 -6.02 -5.43 1.17
N GLN A 30 -6.85 -6.04 0.34
CA GLN A 30 -8.15 -6.55 0.78
C GLN A 30 -7.99 -7.61 1.88
N ARG A 31 -8.84 -7.53 2.92
CA ARG A 31 -8.95 -8.56 3.95
C ARG A 31 -9.51 -9.82 3.30
N GLY A 32 -8.64 -10.73 2.88
CA GLY A 32 -9.05 -12.05 2.39
C GLY A 32 -9.68 -12.90 3.50
N ASP A 33 -10.32 -14.00 3.11
CA ASP A 33 -10.88 -14.98 4.04
C ASP A 33 -9.77 -15.90 4.56
N PHE A 34 -9.56 -15.89 5.88
CA PHE A 34 -8.62 -16.80 6.54
C PHE A 34 -9.35 -17.52 7.68
N THR A 35 -9.26 -18.85 7.73
CA THR A 35 -9.77 -19.61 8.88
C THR A 35 -8.96 -19.31 10.14
N THR A 36 -9.45 -19.74 11.30
CA THR A 36 -8.69 -19.59 12.56
C THR A 36 -7.36 -20.34 12.49
N GLU A 37 -7.36 -21.55 11.97
CA GLU A 37 -6.16 -22.39 11.83
C GLU A 37 -5.13 -21.75 10.88
N GLU A 38 -5.59 -21.10 9.80
CA GLU A 38 -4.73 -20.38 8.88
C GLU A 38 -4.10 -19.15 9.52
N ARG A 39 -4.88 -18.39 10.30
CA ARG A 39 -4.39 -17.24 11.08
C ARG A 39 -3.35 -17.68 12.10
N ASP A 40 -3.60 -18.77 12.82
CA ASP A 40 -2.66 -19.32 13.81
C ASP A 40 -1.34 -19.74 13.17
N LYS A 41 -1.38 -20.38 11.98
CA LYS A 41 -0.16 -20.72 11.23
C LYS A 41 0.63 -19.49 10.81
N ILE A 42 -0.05 -18.44 10.36
CA ILE A 42 0.59 -17.17 9.99
C ILE A 42 1.28 -16.56 11.22
N ILE A 43 0.60 -16.54 12.38
CA ILE A 43 1.17 -16.02 13.63
C ILE A 43 2.39 -16.84 14.06
N GLN A 44 2.28 -18.17 14.04
CA GLN A 44 3.40 -19.06 14.36
C GLN A 44 4.60 -18.83 13.44
N GLN A 45 4.36 -18.64 12.13
CA GLN A 45 5.42 -18.35 11.16
C GLN A 45 6.08 -16.99 11.41
N VAL A 46 5.31 -15.95 11.75
CA VAL A 46 5.88 -14.65 12.13
C VAL A 46 6.81 -14.79 13.34
N ASN A 47 6.40 -15.59 14.34
CA ASN A 47 7.17 -15.78 15.57
C ASN A 47 8.42 -16.65 15.37
N SER A 48 8.47 -17.47 14.31
CA SER A 48 9.63 -18.32 14.00
C SER A 48 10.65 -17.68 13.05
N LEU A 49 10.38 -16.46 12.56
CA LEU A 49 11.28 -15.78 11.62
C LEU A 49 12.67 -15.55 12.21
N GLY A 50 13.69 -15.79 11.38
CA GLY A 50 15.05 -15.37 11.66
C GLY A 50 15.21 -13.84 11.66
N THR A 51 16.38 -13.37 12.07
CA THR A 51 16.67 -11.94 12.16
C THR A 51 16.54 -11.23 10.81
N LYS A 52 16.97 -11.87 9.71
CA LYS A 52 16.93 -11.26 8.38
C LYS A 52 15.48 -11.12 7.88
N GLU A 53 14.71 -12.18 7.99
CA GLU A 53 13.32 -12.28 7.55
C GLU A 53 12.44 -11.30 8.34
N SER A 54 12.62 -11.26 9.67
CA SER A 54 11.89 -10.34 10.54
C SER A 54 12.21 -8.86 10.26
N VAL A 55 13.44 -8.53 9.83
CA VAL A 55 13.77 -7.17 9.37
C VAL A 55 13.01 -6.85 8.07
N CYS A 56 13.03 -7.75 7.09
CA CYS A 56 12.32 -7.55 5.83
C CYS A 56 10.81 -7.36 6.04
N VAL A 57 10.17 -8.24 6.81
CA VAL A 57 8.72 -8.16 7.09
C VAL A 57 8.36 -6.85 7.80
N ARG A 58 9.17 -6.38 8.75
CA ARG A 58 8.96 -5.08 9.41
C ARG A 58 9.12 -3.90 8.46
N GLN A 59 10.09 -3.95 7.55
CA GLN A 59 10.26 -2.91 6.53
C GLN A 59 9.08 -2.86 5.57
N PHE A 60 8.55 -4.02 5.17
CA PHE A 60 7.34 -4.10 4.38
C PHE A 60 6.15 -3.47 5.12
N TYR A 61 5.90 -3.84 6.38
CA TYR A 61 4.80 -3.26 7.17
C TYR A 61 4.90 -1.74 7.26
N ARG A 62 6.07 -1.20 7.59
CA ARG A 62 6.26 0.26 7.68
C ARG A 62 5.96 0.95 6.35
N SER A 63 6.43 0.38 5.24
CA SER A 63 6.22 0.94 3.90
C SER A 63 4.75 0.90 3.51
N TYR A 64 4.07 -0.21 3.79
CA TYR A 64 2.64 -0.37 3.54
C TYR A 64 1.81 0.62 4.37
N GLN A 65 2.04 0.69 5.68
CA GLN A 65 1.33 1.63 6.56
C GLN A 65 1.56 3.08 6.15
N LYS A 66 2.79 3.45 5.79
CA LYS A 66 3.09 4.77 5.25
C LYS A 66 2.30 5.04 3.97
N SER A 67 2.23 4.09 3.04
CA SER A 67 1.48 4.27 1.80
C SER A 67 -0.02 4.47 2.04
N LEU A 68 -0.61 3.74 3.01
CA LEU A 68 -2.00 3.93 3.43
C LEU A 68 -2.23 5.32 4.02
N PHE A 69 -1.30 5.78 4.86
CA PHE A 69 -1.36 7.12 5.44
C PHE A 69 -1.32 8.20 4.35
N ASP A 70 -0.33 8.13 3.46
CA ASP A 70 -0.17 9.09 2.36
C ASP A 70 -1.40 9.12 1.45
N TYR A 71 -1.95 7.95 1.11
CA TYR A 71 -3.18 7.84 0.32
C TYR A 71 -4.39 8.42 1.05
N CYS A 72 -4.52 8.17 2.35
CA CYS A 72 -5.62 8.71 3.17
C CYS A 72 -5.59 10.24 3.23
N GLU A 73 -4.42 10.82 3.51
CA GLU A 73 -4.20 12.28 3.58
C GLU A 73 -4.53 12.94 2.24
N ALA A 74 -4.08 12.35 1.13
CA ALA A 74 -4.33 12.89 -0.20
C ALA A 74 -5.80 12.84 -0.63
N ASN A 75 -6.61 11.95 -0.04
CA ASN A 75 -8.02 11.77 -0.39
C ASN A 75 -8.98 12.33 0.67
N GLY A 76 -8.48 12.99 1.72
CA GLY A 76 -9.31 13.63 2.75
C GLY A 76 -10.17 12.66 3.58
N ASN A 77 -9.79 11.38 3.66
CA ASN A 77 -10.62 10.31 4.23
C ASN A 77 -10.40 10.05 5.73
N GLY A 78 -9.56 10.84 6.41
CA GLY A 78 -9.30 10.67 7.84
C GLY A 78 -10.46 11.08 8.77
N SER A 79 -11.49 11.78 8.29
CA SER A 79 -12.59 12.26 9.15
C SER A 79 -13.88 11.45 9.00
N SER A 80 -14.06 10.73 7.89
CA SER A 80 -15.31 10.04 7.55
C SER A 80 -15.42 8.62 8.11
N VAL A 81 -14.31 7.99 8.51
CA VAL A 81 -14.26 6.58 8.96
C VAL A 81 -14.04 6.46 10.49
N GLY A 82 -14.40 7.50 11.26
CA GLY A 82 -14.40 7.44 12.72
C GLY A 82 -13.01 7.43 13.39
N GLY A 83 -11.96 7.79 12.66
CA GLY A 83 -10.59 7.96 13.16
C GLY A 83 -9.71 8.57 12.07
N ASP A 84 -8.72 9.36 12.48
CA ASP A 84 -7.73 10.01 11.59
C ASP A 84 -6.99 9.02 10.68
N CYS A 85 -6.24 9.55 9.70
CA CYS A 85 -5.44 8.72 8.80
C CYS A 85 -4.42 7.85 9.55
N GLU A 86 -4.01 8.24 10.77
CA GLU A 86 -3.19 7.41 11.64
C GLU A 86 -3.94 6.16 12.11
N HIS A 87 -5.21 6.29 12.48
CA HIS A 87 -6.05 5.16 12.88
C HIS A 87 -6.21 4.13 11.76
N ILE A 88 -6.42 4.59 10.52
CA ILE A 88 -6.53 3.73 9.34
C ILE A 88 -5.18 3.05 9.06
N ALA A 89 -4.09 3.82 9.05
CA ALA A 89 -2.77 3.36 8.64
C ALA A 89 -2.05 2.51 9.69
N TYR A 90 -2.23 2.75 10.99
CA TYR A 90 -1.38 2.16 12.03
C TYR A 90 -2.11 1.25 13.02
N ALA A 91 -3.41 1.44 13.27
CA ALA A 91 -4.15 0.63 14.25
C ALA A 91 -4.71 -0.67 13.65
N TRP A 92 -5.25 -0.63 12.42
CA TRP A 92 -6.04 -1.74 11.86
C TRP A 92 -5.59 -2.25 10.49
N SER A 93 -4.51 -1.66 9.96
CA SER A 93 -4.00 -1.95 8.62
C SER A 93 -3.32 -3.32 8.53
N LEU A 94 -2.73 -3.83 9.62
CA LEU A 94 -2.00 -5.08 9.61
C LEU A 94 -2.94 -6.25 9.94
N HIS A 95 -3.20 -7.09 8.94
CA HIS A 95 -3.99 -8.31 9.05
C HIS A 95 -3.35 -9.46 8.25
N SER A 96 -3.88 -10.67 8.36
CA SER A 96 -3.30 -11.88 7.77
C SER A 96 -2.95 -11.77 6.29
N ALA A 97 -3.81 -11.15 5.47
CA ALA A 97 -3.51 -10.90 4.05
C ALA A 97 -2.26 -10.02 3.85
N VAL A 98 -2.07 -8.98 4.67
CA VAL A 98 -0.88 -8.12 4.63
C VAL A 98 0.36 -8.90 5.03
N THR A 99 0.27 -9.75 6.05
CA THR A 99 1.37 -10.64 6.45
C THR A 99 1.73 -11.64 5.35
N VAL A 100 0.75 -12.22 4.67
CA VAL A 100 0.98 -13.11 3.53
C VAL A 100 1.69 -12.37 2.39
N GLN A 101 1.29 -11.12 2.11
CA GLN A 101 1.99 -10.29 1.12
C GLN A 101 3.41 -9.94 1.56
N ALA A 102 3.63 -9.67 2.85
CA ALA A 102 4.97 -9.44 3.40
C ALA A 102 5.87 -10.67 3.23
N PHE A 103 5.35 -11.87 3.48
CA PHE A 103 6.09 -13.12 3.26
C PHE A 103 6.45 -13.33 1.80
N ARG A 104 5.51 -13.10 0.88
CA ARG A 104 5.78 -13.16 -0.57
C ARG A 104 6.84 -12.14 -0.99
N HIS A 105 6.78 -10.92 -0.46
CA HIS A 105 7.76 -9.88 -0.75
C HIS A 105 9.17 -10.23 -0.24
N CYS A 106 9.25 -10.93 0.89
CA CYS A 106 10.49 -11.32 1.55
C CYS A 106 10.99 -12.72 1.17
N ASP A 107 10.40 -13.35 0.15
CA ASP A 107 10.70 -14.73 -0.30
C ASP A 107 10.61 -15.77 0.84
N ILE A 108 9.65 -15.60 1.75
CA ILE A 108 9.38 -16.52 2.86
C ILE A 108 8.28 -17.50 2.42
N GLU A 109 8.61 -18.79 2.36
CA GLU A 109 7.64 -19.82 2.02
C GLU A 109 6.60 -20.00 3.13
N LEU A 110 5.32 -19.84 2.76
CA LEU A 110 4.20 -20.28 3.58
C LEU A 110 4.04 -21.79 3.41
N ASN A 111 4.22 -22.55 4.50
CA ASN A 111 3.94 -23.98 4.48
C ASN A 111 2.53 -24.22 3.89
N GLN A 112 2.45 -25.12 2.90
CA GLN A 112 1.40 -25.31 1.87
C GLN A 112 -0.04 -25.62 2.37
N SER A 113 -0.40 -25.24 3.59
CA SER A 113 -1.70 -25.51 4.19
C SER A 113 -2.69 -24.35 4.18
N LEU A 114 -2.36 -23.19 3.60
CA LEU A 114 -3.38 -22.22 3.20
C LEU A 114 -4.05 -22.80 1.95
N LYS A 115 -4.94 -23.77 2.14
CA LYS A 115 -5.55 -24.49 1.03
C LYS A 115 -6.36 -23.49 0.22
N LYS A 116 -6.10 -23.49 -1.08
CA LYS A 116 -7.05 -23.07 -2.11
C LYS A 116 -8.33 -23.90 -1.93
N ASP A 117 -9.27 -23.45 -1.12
CA ASP A 117 -10.65 -23.95 -1.18
C ASP A 117 -11.38 -23.26 -2.33
N ASP A 118 -10.80 -23.40 -3.51
CA ASP A 118 -11.35 -23.00 -4.80
C ASP A 118 -11.82 -24.29 -5.50
N LYS A 119 -12.74 -25.03 -4.84
CA LYS A 119 -13.48 -26.16 -5.45
C LYS A 119 -14.61 -26.69 -4.55
N SER A 120 -15.72 -25.95 -4.43
CA SER A 120 -17.06 -26.57 -4.36
C SER A 120 -18.17 -25.52 -4.51
N LYS A 121 -18.30 -24.96 -5.71
CA LYS A 121 -19.56 -24.37 -6.20
C LYS A 121 -19.87 -24.97 -7.57
N SER A 122 -20.11 -26.28 -7.59
CA SER A 122 -20.83 -26.95 -8.68
C SER A 122 -21.27 -28.32 -8.17
N ALA A 123 -22.56 -28.61 -8.31
CA ALA A 123 -23.27 -29.82 -7.90
C ALA A 123 -23.74 -29.90 -6.43
N SER A 124 -24.88 -29.27 -6.16
CA SER A 124 -26.10 -29.97 -5.71
C SER A 124 -27.32 -29.13 -6.03
#